data_AF-A0A8S1HQ29-F1
#
_entry.id   AF-A0A8S1HQ29-F1
#
_cell.length_a   1.000
_cell.length_b   1.000
_cell.length_c   1.000
_cell.angle_alpha   90.00
_cell.angle_beta   90.00
_cell.angle_gamma   90.00
#
_symmetry.space_group_name_H-M   'P 1'
#
loop_
_entity.id
_entity.type
_entity.pdbx_description
1 polymer ?
#
loop_
_entity_poly.entity_id
_entity_poly.type
_entity_poly.pdbx_seq_one_letter_code
_entity_poly.pdbx_strand_id
1 'polypeptide(L)'
;MRSGVWRIVDVICLAVLMLTAVEGRLLDRLGQKAPPTVDGRPALPPVPPMPVSFADWHCGSSGFSKTLAFDEIGNTCPSHAAALNHCCAVHDDCYGQQLGQEKCDVEFCQCNRKALRIPTKEAKNCRAPLAMACTFVGMFGSDAYENSNYSDPILVASHVPVVEYVPKTSSDIEVGYSELYSLCPFVNITLSSCASNYNLCLKTKSADFCVPTMCDCLLDAGAADVAHQRTCTAAVNLICEDLIDYAKQSTGRIHLILYTLLGVLMIAMIALLVFYKRFGRRSRPFEDGKCHIQTVDSARSIMPLLAGA
;
A
#
# COMPACT_ATOMS: atom_id res chain seq x y z
N MET A 1 -44.26 -6.44 -5.74
CA MET A 1 -44.02 -6.93 -7.12
C MET A 1 -43.16 -5.93 -7.93
N ARG A 2 -41.97 -5.54 -7.43
CA ARG A 2 -41.03 -4.64 -8.12
C ARG A 2 -39.58 -5.19 -8.14
N SER A 3 -39.41 -6.51 -8.08
CA SER A 3 -38.10 -7.18 -8.01
C SER A 3 -37.54 -7.67 -9.36
N GLY A 4 -38.29 -7.51 -10.46
CA GLY A 4 -37.91 -8.06 -11.78
C GLY A 4 -37.22 -7.09 -12.74
N VAL A 5 -37.41 -5.79 -12.57
CA VAL A 5 -36.92 -4.77 -13.54
C VAL A 5 -35.46 -4.40 -13.29
N TRP A 6 -35.00 -4.48 -12.04
CA TRP A 6 -33.64 -4.09 -11.63
C TRP A 6 -32.54 -5.03 -12.15
N ARG A 7 -32.84 -6.32 -12.31
CA ARG A 7 -31.91 -7.29 -12.93
C ARG A 7 -31.56 -6.95 -14.39
N ILE A 8 -32.39 -6.18 -15.08
CA ILE A 8 -32.15 -5.81 -16.48
C ILE A 8 -31.21 -4.61 -16.58
N VAL A 9 -31.29 -3.66 -15.63
CA VAL A 9 -30.43 -2.46 -15.62
C VAL A 9 -28.99 -2.82 -15.26
N ASP A 10 -28.78 -3.69 -14.25
CA ASP A 10 -27.46 -4.23 -13.90
C ASP A 10 -26.81 -4.94 -15.09
N VAL A 11 -27.59 -5.74 -15.83
CA VAL A 11 -27.11 -6.50 -17.00
C VAL A 11 -26.79 -5.60 -18.19
N ILE A 12 -27.56 -4.53 -18.42
CA ILE A 12 -27.32 -3.57 -19.52
C ILE A 12 -26.09 -2.71 -19.23
N CYS A 13 -25.89 -2.26 -17.98
CA CYS A 13 -24.66 -1.57 -17.59
C CYS A 13 -23.43 -2.47 -17.68
N LEU A 14 -23.56 -3.75 -17.30
CA LEU A 14 -22.54 -4.78 -17.55
C LEU A 14 -22.22 -4.96 -19.04
N ALA A 15 -23.23 -4.98 -19.90
CA ALA A 15 -23.03 -5.15 -21.35
C ALA A 15 -22.25 -3.97 -21.93
N VAL A 16 -22.54 -2.74 -21.48
CA VAL A 16 -21.80 -1.53 -21.90
C VAL A 16 -20.38 -1.49 -21.31
N LEU A 17 -20.18 -1.94 -20.07
CA LEU A 17 -18.86 -2.10 -19.44
C LEU A 17 -18.00 -3.17 -20.13
N MET A 18 -18.59 -4.31 -20.45
CA MET A 18 -17.92 -5.36 -21.22
C MET A 18 -17.63 -4.89 -22.64
N LEU A 19 -18.56 -4.18 -23.29
CA LEU A 19 -18.36 -3.67 -24.65
C LEU A 19 -17.28 -2.57 -24.70
N THR A 20 -17.21 -1.68 -23.71
CA THR A 20 -16.18 -0.62 -23.67
C THR A 20 -14.82 -1.12 -23.18
N ALA A 21 -14.77 -2.07 -22.24
CA ALA A 21 -13.53 -2.74 -21.83
C ALA A 21 -13.00 -3.68 -22.92
N VAL A 22 -13.89 -4.29 -23.72
CA VAL A 22 -13.53 -5.06 -24.91
C VAL A 22 -13.11 -4.11 -26.04
N GLU A 23 -13.84 -3.04 -26.35
CA GLU A 23 -13.47 -2.09 -27.42
C GLU A 23 -12.18 -1.34 -27.11
N GLY A 24 -11.88 -0.98 -25.86
CA GLY A 24 -10.58 -0.42 -25.49
C GLY A 24 -9.43 -1.40 -25.72
N ARG A 25 -9.61 -2.69 -25.37
CA ARG A 25 -8.63 -3.76 -25.65
C ARG A 25 -8.61 -4.19 -27.12
N LEU A 26 -9.70 -3.99 -27.87
CA LEU A 26 -9.82 -4.34 -29.28
C LEU A 26 -9.22 -3.24 -30.15
N LEU A 27 -9.42 -1.95 -29.82
CA LEU A 27 -8.87 -0.82 -30.57
C LEU A 27 -7.36 -0.67 -30.34
N ASP A 28 -6.84 -0.97 -29.15
CA ASP A 28 -5.39 -1.10 -28.93
C ASP A 28 -4.78 -2.29 -29.71
N ARG A 29 -5.58 -3.32 -30.04
CA ARG A 29 -5.18 -4.45 -30.89
C ARG A 29 -5.39 -4.22 -32.39
N LEU A 30 -6.29 -3.32 -32.79
CA LEU A 30 -6.64 -3.06 -34.18
C LEU A 30 -5.80 -1.94 -34.83
N GLY A 31 -5.07 -1.14 -34.04
CA GLY A 31 -4.14 -0.12 -34.54
C GLY A 31 -2.68 -0.56 -34.65
N GLN A 32 -2.31 -1.69 -34.06
CA GLN A 32 -0.97 -2.26 -34.21
C GLN A 32 -0.99 -3.31 -35.31
N LYS A 33 -0.37 -2.99 -36.45
CA LYS A 33 -0.01 -3.96 -37.47
C LYS A 33 0.67 -5.13 -36.77
N ALA A 34 0.00 -6.29 -36.72
CA ALA A 34 0.48 -7.45 -35.99
C ALA A 34 1.92 -7.75 -36.42
N PRO A 35 2.92 -7.65 -35.53
CA PRO A 35 4.25 -8.08 -35.88
C PRO A 35 4.20 -9.59 -36.14
N PRO A 36 4.95 -10.10 -37.12
CA PRO A 36 5.02 -11.52 -37.42
C PRO A 36 5.28 -12.28 -36.12
N THR A 37 4.33 -13.14 -35.76
CA THR A 37 4.49 -14.11 -34.69
C THR A 37 5.31 -15.25 -35.25
N VAL A 38 6.60 -15.34 -34.90
CA VAL A 38 7.24 -16.66 -34.90
C VAL A 38 8.18 -16.83 -33.70
N ASP A 39 8.33 -15.85 -32.80
CA ASP A 39 9.72 -15.39 -32.66
C ASP A 39 10.03 -14.75 -31.31
N GLY A 40 10.63 -15.51 -30.38
CA GLY A 40 11.58 -14.94 -29.40
C GLY A 40 11.14 -13.70 -28.60
N ARG A 41 9.85 -13.52 -28.30
CA ARG A 41 9.41 -12.38 -27.48
C ARG A 41 9.75 -12.63 -26.01
N PRO A 42 10.38 -11.66 -25.31
CA PRO A 42 10.58 -11.74 -23.87
C PRO A 42 9.23 -11.95 -23.19
N ALA A 43 9.13 -12.97 -22.33
CA ALA A 43 8.00 -13.10 -21.44
C ALA A 43 7.81 -11.76 -20.71
N LEU A 44 6.59 -11.21 -20.77
CA LEU A 44 6.27 -10.04 -19.96
C LEU A 44 6.62 -10.39 -18.51
N PRO A 45 7.33 -9.50 -17.78
CA PRO A 45 7.66 -9.77 -16.40
C PRO A 45 6.36 -10.06 -15.64
N PRO A 46 6.36 -11.07 -14.75
CA PRO A 46 5.18 -11.41 -13.97
C PRO A 46 4.67 -10.15 -13.26
N VAL A 47 3.39 -9.87 -13.41
CA VAL A 47 2.73 -8.76 -12.72
C VAL A 47 2.96 -8.98 -11.21
N PRO A 48 3.49 -7.98 -10.48
CA PRO A 48 3.71 -8.13 -9.06
C PRO A 48 2.38 -8.47 -8.36
N PRO A 49 2.39 -9.39 -7.38
CA PRO A 49 1.17 -9.77 -6.68
C PRO A 49 0.56 -8.55 -6.00
N MET A 50 -0.77 -8.47 -6.01
CA MET A 50 -1.50 -7.39 -5.36
C MET A 50 -1.17 -7.37 -3.85
N PRO A 51 -0.90 -6.19 -3.26
CA PRO A 51 -0.56 -6.09 -1.84
C PRO A 51 -1.74 -6.32 -0.88
N VAL A 52 -2.97 -6.38 -1.40
CA VAL A 52 -4.21 -6.57 -0.64
C VAL A 52 -4.87 -7.88 -1.09
N SER A 53 -5.37 -8.68 -0.14
CA SER A 53 -6.09 -9.92 -0.46
C SER A 53 -7.55 -9.63 -0.86
N PHE A 54 -8.19 -10.55 -1.56
CA PHE A 54 -9.61 -10.38 -1.93
C PHE A 54 -10.54 -10.28 -0.70
N ALA A 55 -10.19 -10.94 0.41
CA ALA A 55 -10.96 -10.87 1.64
C ALA A 55 -10.95 -9.45 2.24
N ASP A 56 -9.82 -8.74 2.10
CA ASP A 56 -9.58 -7.40 2.63
C ASP A 56 -9.94 -6.28 1.66
N TRP A 57 -10.47 -6.64 0.49
CA TRP A 57 -10.88 -5.68 -0.52
C TRP A 57 -12.23 -5.06 -0.15
N HIS A 58 -12.37 -3.75 -0.22
CA HIS A 58 -13.57 -2.98 0.13
C HIS A 58 -14.29 -2.44 -1.10
N CYS A 59 -13.59 -2.19 -2.21
CA CYS A 59 -14.25 -1.61 -3.39
C CYS A 59 -15.29 -2.55 -4.01
N GLY A 60 -16.56 -2.15 -3.97
CA GLY A 60 -17.69 -2.80 -4.62
C GLY A 60 -18.82 -3.14 -3.64
N SER A 61 -20.08 -2.92 -4.04
CA SER A 61 -21.26 -3.10 -3.18
C SER A 61 -21.82 -4.52 -3.16
N SER A 62 -21.53 -5.32 -4.19
CA SER A 62 -21.94 -6.72 -4.33
C SER A 62 -20.74 -7.62 -4.64
N GLY A 63 -20.86 -8.93 -4.39
CA GLY A 63 -19.81 -9.90 -4.71
C GLY A 63 -19.35 -9.86 -6.17
N PHE A 64 -20.26 -9.55 -7.11
CA PHE A 64 -19.90 -9.35 -8.51
C PHE A 64 -19.05 -8.07 -8.72
N SER A 65 -19.55 -6.92 -8.28
CA SER A 65 -18.82 -5.64 -8.44
C SER A 65 -17.49 -5.63 -7.68
N LYS A 66 -17.41 -6.32 -6.54
CA LYS A 66 -16.20 -6.49 -5.73
C LYS A 66 -15.14 -7.28 -6.48
N THR A 67 -15.53 -8.41 -7.07
CA THR A 67 -14.65 -9.23 -7.95
C THR A 67 -14.16 -8.42 -9.14
N LEU A 68 -15.07 -7.73 -9.84
CA LEU A 68 -14.70 -6.92 -11.01
C LEU A 68 -13.70 -5.82 -10.67
N ALA A 69 -13.93 -5.09 -9.56
CA ALA A 69 -13.03 -4.04 -9.11
C ALA A 69 -11.66 -4.59 -8.69
N PHE A 70 -11.63 -5.71 -7.96
CA PHE A 70 -10.40 -6.36 -7.54
C PHE A 70 -9.56 -6.80 -8.76
N ASP A 71 -10.19 -7.49 -9.72
CA ASP A 71 -9.52 -7.97 -10.92
C ASP A 71 -9.03 -6.81 -11.79
N GLU A 72 -9.83 -5.76 -11.99
CA GLU A 72 -9.44 -4.60 -12.78
C GLU A 72 -8.24 -3.87 -12.17
N ILE A 73 -8.25 -3.61 -10.85
CA ILE A 73 -7.12 -2.95 -10.19
C ILE A 73 -5.88 -3.86 -10.15
N GLY A 74 -6.06 -5.15 -9.90
CA GLY A 74 -4.96 -6.12 -9.86
C GLY A 74 -4.24 -6.26 -11.20
N ASN A 75 -4.97 -6.16 -12.31
CA ASN A 75 -4.42 -6.26 -13.65
C ASN A 75 -3.85 -4.92 -14.17
N THR A 76 -4.40 -3.79 -13.73
CA THR A 76 -4.10 -2.47 -14.31
C THR A 76 -3.10 -1.66 -13.47
N CYS A 77 -3.20 -1.68 -12.14
CA CYS A 77 -2.33 -0.93 -11.23
C CYS A 77 -2.17 -1.57 -9.84
N PRO A 78 -1.62 -2.79 -9.74
CA PRO A 78 -1.50 -3.50 -8.46
C PRO A 78 -0.73 -2.72 -7.39
N SER A 79 0.25 -1.87 -7.76
CA SER A 79 1.01 -1.07 -6.80
C SER A 79 0.17 0.00 -6.09
N HIS A 80 -0.97 0.39 -6.66
CA HIS A 80 -1.90 1.38 -6.08
C HIS A 80 -3.08 0.75 -5.35
N ALA A 81 -3.20 -0.58 -5.38
CA ALA A 81 -4.36 -1.30 -4.84
C ALA A 81 -4.66 -0.95 -3.39
N ALA A 82 -3.65 -0.85 -2.52
CA ALA A 82 -3.85 -0.55 -1.10
C ALA A 82 -4.40 0.87 -0.86
N ALA A 83 -3.90 1.86 -1.59
CA ALA A 83 -4.38 3.24 -1.52
C ALA A 83 -5.80 3.40 -2.10
N LEU A 84 -6.11 2.71 -3.20
CA LEU A 84 -7.45 2.72 -3.80
C LEU A 84 -8.46 1.99 -2.91
N ASN A 85 -8.06 0.85 -2.32
CA ASN A 85 -8.87 0.12 -1.37
C ASN A 85 -9.21 0.96 -0.13
N HIS A 86 -8.27 1.79 0.31
CA HIS A 86 -8.50 2.75 1.38
C HIS A 86 -9.54 3.81 1.02
N CYS A 87 -9.50 4.34 -0.21
CA CYS A 87 -10.53 5.26 -0.67
C CYS A 87 -11.94 4.63 -0.63
N CYS A 88 -12.05 3.33 -0.91
CA CYS A 88 -13.32 2.61 -0.79
C CYS A 88 -13.75 2.41 0.66
N ALA A 89 -12.82 2.13 1.58
CA ALA A 89 -13.13 2.07 3.01
C ALA A 89 -13.71 3.39 3.55
N VAL A 90 -13.10 4.52 3.18
CA VAL A 90 -13.60 5.86 3.54
C VAL A 90 -14.98 6.13 2.94
N HIS A 91 -15.20 5.70 1.70
CA HIS A 91 -16.49 5.85 1.01
C HIS A 91 -17.60 5.03 1.67
N ASP A 92 -17.31 3.77 2.02
CA ASP A 92 -18.24 2.86 2.70
C ASP A 92 -18.64 3.40 4.09
N ASP A 93 -17.68 3.94 4.87
CA ASP A 93 -17.97 4.59 6.16
C ASP A 93 -18.81 5.86 5.96
N CYS A 94 -18.53 6.67 4.93
CA CYS A 94 -19.31 7.87 4.61
C CYS A 94 -20.78 7.53 4.25
N TYR A 95 -20.95 6.47 3.45
CA TYR A 95 -22.24 5.89 3.11
C TYR A 95 -22.96 5.39 4.37
N GLY A 96 -22.28 4.59 5.19
CA GLY A 96 -22.79 4.06 6.46
C GLY A 96 -23.21 5.12 7.47
N GLN A 97 -22.61 6.30 7.42
CA GLN A 97 -22.98 7.47 8.22
C GLN A 97 -24.06 8.35 7.59
N GLN A 98 -24.51 8.03 6.38
CA GLN A 98 -25.56 8.77 5.66
C GLN A 98 -25.24 10.27 5.50
N LEU A 99 -23.98 10.59 5.17
CA LEU A 99 -23.50 11.99 5.03
C LEU A 99 -23.88 12.67 3.70
N GLY A 100 -24.69 12.00 2.88
CA GLY A 100 -25.13 12.44 1.55
C GLY A 100 -24.35 11.75 0.43
N GLN A 101 -25.06 11.05 -0.47
CA GLN A 101 -24.47 10.29 -1.58
C GLN A 101 -23.50 11.15 -2.42
N GLU A 102 -23.96 12.29 -2.92
CA GLU A 102 -23.15 13.19 -3.76
C GLU A 102 -21.87 13.63 -3.06
N LYS A 103 -21.94 13.96 -1.76
CA LYS A 103 -20.78 14.33 -0.96
C LYS A 103 -19.78 13.18 -0.90
N CYS A 104 -20.24 11.99 -0.51
CA CYS A 104 -19.40 10.80 -0.40
C CYS A 104 -18.76 10.43 -1.74
N ASP A 105 -19.50 10.48 -2.85
CA ASP A 105 -19.01 10.17 -4.20
C ASP A 105 -17.95 11.18 -4.66
N VAL A 106 -18.16 12.48 -4.39
CA VAL A 106 -17.17 13.52 -4.70
C VAL A 106 -15.88 13.30 -3.92
N GLU A 107 -15.97 13.00 -2.62
CA GLU A 107 -14.81 12.74 -1.76
C GLU A 107 -14.07 11.45 -2.16
N PHE A 108 -14.80 10.37 -2.47
CA PHE A 108 -14.24 9.13 -3.04
C PHE A 108 -13.44 9.41 -4.31
N CYS A 109 -14.00 10.20 -5.22
CA CYS A 109 -13.33 10.58 -6.46
C CYS A 109 -12.10 11.45 -6.24
N GLN A 110 -12.13 12.35 -5.27
CA GLN A 110 -10.96 13.12 -4.87
C GLN A 110 -9.87 12.21 -4.28
N CYS A 111 -10.24 11.25 -3.44
CA CYS A 111 -9.33 10.27 -2.86
C CYS A 111 -8.63 9.45 -3.95
N ASN A 112 -9.38 8.89 -4.91
CA ASN A 112 -8.82 8.14 -6.04
C ASN A 112 -7.80 8.95 -6.85
N ARG A 113 -8.09 10.24 -7.09
CA ARG A 113 -7.13 11.13 -7.77
C ARG A 113 -5.86 11.36 -6.95
N LYS A 114 -5.98 11.52 -5.63
CA LYS A 114 -4.82 11.66 -4.72
C LYS A 114 -3.99 10.37 -4.69
N ALA A 115 -4.62 9.20 -4.67
CA ALA A 115 -3.94 7.90 -4.71
C ALA A 115 -3.06 7.76 -5.97
N LEU A 116 -3.54 8.28 -7.11
CA LEU A 116 -2.82 8.25 -8.40
C LEU A 116 -1.98 9.51 -8.69
N ARG A 117 -1.70 10.34 -7.67
CA ARG A 117 -0.95 11.61 -7.87
C ARG A 117 0.46 11.38 -8.40
N ILE A 118 1.10 10.27 -8.01
CA ILE A 118 2.45 9.93 -8.45
C ILE A 118 2.36 9.41 -9.88
N PRO A 119 3.03 10.07 -10.86
CA PRO A 119 2.83 9.78 -12.28
C PRO A 119 3.60 8.51 -12.74
N THR A 120 3.23 7.35 -12.21
CA THR A 120 3.75 6.05 -12.67
C THR A 120 3.00 5.55 -13.91
N LYS A 121 3.57 4.58 -14.63
CA LYS A 121 2.89 3.93 -15.76
C LYS A 121 1.57 3.28 -15.32
N GLU A 122 1.60 2.55 -14.21
CA GLU A 122 0.40 1.96 -13.59
C GLU A 122 -0.63 3.02 -13.21
N ALA A 123 -0.20 4.13 -12.60
CA ALA A 123 -1.11 5.22 -12.27
C ALA A 123 -1.82 5.78 -13.50
N LYS A 124 -1.12 5.95 -14.63
CA LYS A 124 -1.73 6.40 -15.88
C LYS A 124 -2.80 5.42 -16.37
N ASN A 125 -2.51 4.12 -16.31
CA ASN A 125 -3.43 3.07 -16.78
C ASN A 125 -4.70 3.00 -15.92
N CYS A 126 -4.60 3.26 -14.61
CA CYS A 126 -5.77 3.22 -13.72
C CYS A 126 -6.65 4.48 -13.73
N ARG A 127 -6.25 5.56 -14.41
CA ARG A 127 -7.05 6.79 -14.45
C ARG A 127 -8.40 6.59 -15.13
N ALA A 128 -8.43 5.88 -16.26
CA ALA A 128 -9.68 5.70 -17.02
C ALA A 128 -10.67 4.77 -16.27
N PRO A 129 -10.27 3.60 -15.74
CA PRO A 129 -11.15 2.77 -14.92
C PRO A 129 -11.69 3.51 -13.69
N LEU A 130 -10.86 4.29 -12.98
CA LEU A 130 -11.33 5.04 -11.81
C LEU A 130 -12.21 6.23 -12.16
N ALA A 131 -11.98 6.91 -13.29
CA ALA A 131 -12.90 7.94 -13.77
C ALA A 131 -14.28 7.35 -14.12
N MET A 132 -14.30 6.13 -14.67
CA MET A 132 -15.53 5.36 -14.85
C MET A 132 -16.17 5.01 -13.51
N ALA A 133 -15.39 4.48 -12.55
CA ALA A 133 -15.90 4.14 -11.21
C ALA A 133 -16.59 5.35 -10.55
N CYS A 134 -15.98 6.53 -10.64
CA CYS A 134 -16.54 7.80 -10.21
C CYS A 134 -17.90 8.15 -10.85
N THR A 135 -18.07 7.83 -12.12
CA THR A 135 -19.33 8.05 -12.83
C THR A 135 -20.37 7.03 -12.41
N PHE A 136 -19.97 5.77 -12.21
CA PHE A 136 -20.87 4.70 -11.81
C PHE A 136 -21.41 4.88 -10.39
N VAL A 137 -20.60 5.30 -9.42
CA VAL A 137 -21.11 5.56 -8.05
C VAL A 137 -22.14 6.68 -8.05
N GLY A 138 -21.94 7.75 -8.82
CA GLY A 138 -22.94 8.82 -8.93
C GLY A 138 -24.25 8.40 -9.61
N MET A 139 -24.18 7.50 -10.61
CA MET A 139 -25.37 7.06 -11.37
C MET A 139 -26.14 5.90 -10.72
N PHE A 140 -25.42 4.95 -10.11
CA PHE A 140 -25.97 3.67 -9.64
C PHE A 140 -25.69 3.41 -8.15
N GLY A 141 -25.01 4.33 -7.48
CA GLY A 141 -24.69 4.20 -6.06
C GLY A 141 -25.86 4.49 -5.12
N SER A 142 -27.02 4.94 -5.61
CA SER A 142 -28.17 5.28 -4.74
C SER A 142 -28.63 4.08 -3.92
N ASP A 143 -28.75 2.90 -4.56
CA ASP A 143 -29.16 1.69 -3.86
C ASP A 143 -28.12 1.28 -2.81
N ALA A 144 -26.83 1.38 -3.15
CA ALA A 144 -25.77 1.08 -2.19
C ALA A 144 -25.77 2.07 -1.02
N TYR A 145 -26.02 3.35 -1.29
CA TYR A 145 -26.13 4.40 -0.29
C TYR A 145 -27.34 4.21 0.63
N GLU A 146 -28.53 4.02 0.07
CA GLU A 146 -29.76 3.84 0.85
C GLU A 146 -29.72 2.56 1.72
N ASN A 147 -29.06 1.51 1.23
CA ASN A 147 -28.92 0.24 1.95
C ASN A 147 -27.67 0.18 2.85
N SER A 148 -26.83 1.22 2.85
CA SER A 148 -25.67 1.29 3.73
C SER A 148 -26.10 1.65 5.16
N ASN A 149 -26.56 0.64 5.90
CA ASN A 149 -26.83 0.77 7.32
C ASN A 149 -25.72 0.09 8.13
N TYR A 150 -24.49 0.60 8.01
CA TYR A 150 -23.36 0.18 8.83
C TYR A 150 -23.44 0.71 10.28
N SER A 151 -24.44 1.55 10.57
CA SER A 151 -24.70 2.12 11.90
C SER A 151 -25.18 1.11 12.95
N ASP A 152 -25.54 -0.12 12.54
CA ASP A 152 -26.14 -1.10 13.44
C ASP A 152 -25.25 -2.34 13.60
N PRO A 153 -24.47 -2.46 14.70
CA PRO A 153 -23.72 -3.67 15.03
C PRO A 153 -24.60 -4.93 15.20
N ILE A 154 -25.93 -4.82 15.14
CA ILE A 154 -26.89 -5.92 15.24
C ILE A 154 -27.30 -6.49 13.86
N LEU A 155 -27.06 -5.78 12.75
CA LEU A 155 -27.43 -6.25 11.39
C LEU A 155 -26.37 -7.16 10.72
N VAL A 156 -25.36 -7.59 11.48
CA VAL A 156 -24.21 -8.44 11.08
C VAL A 156 -24.61 -9.89 10.73
N ALA A 157 -25.91 -10.25 10.75
CA ALA A 157 -26.34 -11.61 10.44
C ALA A 157 -26.19 -12.00 8.95
N SER A 158 -25.95 -11.04 8.05
CA SER A 158 -25.85 -11.27 6.59
C SER A 158 -24.60 -10.69 5.92
N HIS A 159 -23.77 -9.93 6.65
CA HIS A 159 -22.59 -9.25 6.09
C HIS A 159 -21.32 -9.71 6.79
N VAL A 160 -20.28 -9.99 6.00
CA VAL A 160 -18.97 -10.46 6.47
C VAL A 160 -18.46 -9.50 7.55
N PRO A 161 -18.09 -9.99 8.75
CA PRO A 161 -17.57 -9.12 9.81
C PRO A 161 -16.36 -8.36 9.27
N VAL A 162 -16.31 -7.05 9.55
CA VAL A 162 -15.15 -6.22 9.21
C VAL A 162 -13.93 -6.89 9.84
N VAL A 163 -12.93 -7.22 9.02
CA VAL A 163 -11.66 -7.73 9.53
C VAL A 163 -10.99 -6.55 10.21
N GLU A 164 -10.90 -6.58 11.53
CA GLU A 164 -10.21 -5.56 12.31
C GLU A 164 -8.70 -5.77 12.23
N TYR A 165 -8.01 -4.85 11.55
CA TYR A 165 -6.55 -4.83 11.54
C TYR A 165 -6.02 -3.99 12.69
N VAL A 166 -4.93 -4.44 13.31
CA VAL A 166 -4.15 -3.67 14.29
C VAL A 166 -2.76 -3.37 13.74
N PRO A 167 -2.16 -2.21 14.06
CA PRO A 167 -0.81 -1.88 13.62
C PRO A 167 0.22 -2.76 14.34
N LYS A 168 1.07 -3.46 13.59
CA LYS A 168 2.12 -4.35 14.11
C LYS A 168 3.20 -3.55 14.84
N THR A 169 3.04 -3.42 16.15
CA THR A 169 3.84 -2.52 17.00
C THR A 169 4.14 -3.18 18.35
N SER A 170 4.03 -2.46 19.47
CA SER A 170 4.07 -3.05 20.82
C SER A 170 2.68 -3.53 21.23
N SER A 171 2.63 -4.47 22.18
CA SER A 171 1.36 -4.99 22.71
C SER A 171 0.44 -3.88 23.23
N ASP A 172 1.00 -2.87 23.88
CA ASP A 172 0.22 -1.80 24.51
C ASP A 172 -0.46 -0.91 23.46
N ILE A 173 0.25 -0.61 22.36
CA ILE A 173 -0.31 0.14 21.23
C ILE A 173 -1.35 -0.68 20.50
N GLU A 174 -1.12 -1.98 20.30
CA GLU A 174 -2.10 -2.87 19.66
C GLU A 174 -3.42 -2.92 20.46
N VAL A 175 -3.35 -3.00 21.78
CA VAL A 175 -4.52 -2.96 22.67
C VAL A 175 -5.23 -1.61 22.60
N GLY A 176 -4.51 -0.50 22.75
CA GLY A 176 -5.10 0.84 22.64
C GLY A 176 -5.72 1.09 21.26
N TYR A 177 -5.11 0.56 20.20
CA TYR A 177 -5.65 0.65 18.85
C TYR A 177 -6.97 -0.11 18.72
N SER A 178 -7.04 -1.33 19.26
CA SER A 178 -8.29 -2.11 19.26
C SER A 178 -9.43 -1.38 19.97
N GLU A 179 -9.15 -0.58 21.00
CA GLU A 179 -10.17 0.23 21.68
C GLU A 179 -10.77 1.31 20.76
N LEU A 180 -10.04 1.79 19.75
CA LEU A 180 -10.56 2.77 18.79
C LEU A 180 -11.82 2.28 18.07
N TYR A 181 -11.93 0.98 17.76
CA TYR A 181 -13.12 0.43 17.09
C TYR A 181 -14.41 0.59 17.91
N SER A 182 -14.29 0.70 19.23
CA SER A 182 -15.43 0.97 20.13
C SER A 182 -15.69 2.47 20.32
N LEU A 183 -14.64 3.29 20.23
CA LEU A 183 -14.71 4.75 20.44
C LEU A 183 -15.08 5.52 19.15
N CYS A 184 -14.88 4.89 18.00
CA CYS A 184 -15.05 5.44 16.65
C CYS A 184 -15.92 4.52 15.76
N PRO A 185 -17.10 4.09 16.23
CA PRO A 185 -17.84 2.96 15.63
C PRO A 185 -18.27 3.21 14.18
N PHE A 186 -18.29 4.46 13.72
CA PHE A 186 -18.74 4.83 12.38
C PHE A 186 -17.62 4.93 11.34
N VAL A 187 -16.37 4.66 11.75
CA VAL A 187 -15.19 4.70 10.87
C VAL A 187 -14.33 3.44 10.99
N ASN A 188 -14.93 2.32 11.40
CA ASN A 188 -14.22 1.06 11.64
C ASN A 188 -13.54 0.51 10.38
N ILE A 189 -14.15 0.68 9.20
CA ILE A 189 -13.57 0.20 7.94
C ILE A 189 -12.32 1.02 7.61
N THR A 190 -12.40 2.35 7.77
CA THR A 190 -11.30 3.29 7.58
C THR A 190 -10.16 3.02 8.56
N LEU A 191 -10.47 2.86 9.86
CA LEU A 191 -9.47 2.50 10.87
C LEU A 191 -8.74 1.20 10.53
N SER A 192 -9.49 0.17 10.14
CA SER A 192 -8.89 -1.10 9.72
C SER A 192 -7.98 -0.94 8.49
N SER A 193 -8.43 -0.14 7.53
CA SER A 193 -7.65 0.19 6.33
C SER A 193 -6.37 0.99 6.64
N CYS A 194 -6.42 1.93 7.59
CA CYS A 194 -5.23 2.64 8.08
C CYS A 194 -4.18 1.67 8.64
N ALA A 195 -4.60 0.78 9.56
CA ALA A 195 -3.71 -0.24 10.13
C ALA A 195 -3.14 -1.19 9.08
N SER A 196 -3.95 -1.63 8.12
CA SER A 196 -3.50 -2.49 7.02
C SER A 196 -2.44 -1.79 6.14
N ASN A 197 -2.66 -0.53 5.77
CA ASN A 197 -1.70 0.27 5.01
C ASN A 197 -0.39 0.50 5.78
N TYR A 198 -0.47 0.77 7.08
CA TYR A 198 0.71 0.88 7.94
C TYR A 198 1.51 -0.43 7.97
N ASN A 199 0.83 -1.56 8.14
CA ASN A 199 1.44 -2.88 8.14
C ASN A 199 2.10 -3.23 6.80
N LEU A 200 1.53 -2.78 5.68
CA LEU A 200 2.14 -2.90 4.35
C LEU A 200 3.38 -2.01 4.22
N CYS A 201 3.32 -0.77 4.70
CA CYS A 201 4.45 0.15 4.71
C CYS A 201 5.65 -0.43 5.46
N LEU A 202 5.42 -0.99 6.66
CA LEU A 202 6.46 -1.61 7.49
C LEU A 202 7.19 -2.79 6.81
N LYS A 203 6.60 -3.42 5.79
CA LYS A 203 7.29 -4.48 5.02
C LYS A 203 8.46 -3.94 4.20
N THR A 204 8.47 -2.65 3.88
CA THR A 204 9.44 -2.06 2.95
C THR A 204 10.14 -0.82 3.49
N LYS A 205 9.61 -0.22 4.55
CA LYS A 205 10.06 1.03 5.15
C LYS A 205 10.13 0.89 6.67
N SER A 206 10.90 1.77 7.29
CA SER A 206 11.03 1.84 8.75
C SER A 206 9.82 2.52 9.40
N ALA A 207 9.63 2.30 10.71
CA ALA A 207 8.49 2.82 11.45
C ALA A 207 8.40 4.35 11.43
N ASP A 208 9.54 5.05 11.55
CA ASP A 208 9.63 6.52 11.46
C ASP A 208 9.14 7.07 10.11
N PHE A 209 9.28 6.30 9.03
CA PHE A 209 8.74 6.66 7.73
C PHE A 209 7.22 6.41 7.64
N CYS A 210 6.72 5.33 8.22
CA CYS A 210 5.32 4.91 8.10
C CYS A 210 4.37 5.64 9.06
N VAL A 211 4.84 6.00 10.26
CA VAL A 211 4.00 6.58 11.33
C VAL A 211 3.34 7.90 10.93
N PRO A 212 4.02 8.88 10.28
CA PRO A 212 3.35 10.13 9.89
C PRO A 212 2.11 9.89 9.01
N THR A 213 2.25 9.07 7.96
CA THR A 213 1.14 8.70 7.07
C THR A 213 0.01 7.99 7.81
N MET A 214 0.36 7.12 8.77
CA MET A 214 -0.62 6.43 9.62
C MET A 214 -1.38 7.42 10.50
N CYS A 215 -0.68 8.37 11.12
CA CYS A 215 -1.31 9.38 11.97
C CYS A 215 -2.24 10.28 11.17
N ASP A 216 -1.82 10.74 9.98
CA ASP A 216 -2.69 11.51 9.09
C ASP A 216 -3.98 10.73 8.76
N CYS A 217 -3.85 9.43 8.43
CA CYS A 217 -4.98 8.54 8.16
C CYS A 217 -5.94 8.42 9.35
N LEU A 218 -5.41 8.21 10.56
CA LEU A 218 -6.23 8.09 11.76
C LEU A 218 -6.92 9.41 12.12
N LEU A 219 -6.22 10.54 12.00
CA LEU A 219 -6.78 11.86 12.30
C LEU A 219 -7.91 12.20 11.32
N ASP A 220 -7.75 11.89 10.04
CA ASP A 220 -8.81 12.02 9.05
C ASP A 220 -10.00 11.11 9.39
N ALA A 221 -9.76 9.85 9.80
CA ALA A 221 -10.81 8.94 10.25
C ALA A 221 -11.55 9.47 11.50
N GLY A 222 -10.80 9.95 12.50
CA GLY A 222 -11.38 10.47 13.74
C GLY A 222 -12.19 11.75 13.54
N ALA A 223 -11.80 12.58 12.57
CA ALA A 223 -12.57 13.74 12.16
C ALA A 223 -13.84 13.38 11.37
N ALA A 224 -13.83 12.22 10.69
CA ALA A 224 -14.94 11.74 9.87
C ALA A 224 -16.07 11.05 10.67
N ASP A 225 -15.83 10.58 11.90
CA ASP A 225 -16.90 10.11 12.78
C ASP A 225 -17.69 11.31 13.34
N VAL A 226 -18.73 11.73 12.63
CA VAL A 226 -19.48 12.96 12.97
C VAL A 226 -20.19 12.84 14.32
N ALA A 227 -20.63 11.64 14.68
CA ALA A 227 -21.37 11.38 15.92
C ALA A 227 -20.47 11.39 17.16
N HIS A 228 -19.25 10.84 17.05
CA HIS A 228 -18.31 10.70 18.16
C HIS A 228 -17.04 11.53 18.01
N GLN A 229 -17.04 12.52 17.12
CA GLN A 229 -15.87 13.29 16.70
C GLN A 229 -14.93 13.68 17.84
N ARG A 230 -15.47 14.22 18.96
CA ARG A 230 -14.66 14.64 20.11
C ARG A 230 -13.93 13.48 20.79
N THR A 231 -14.65 12.40 21.10
CA THR A 231 -14.10 11.24 21.79
C THR A 231 -13.15 10.49 20.86
N CYS A 232 -13.57 10.24 19.61
CA CYS A 232 -12.79 9.53 18.62
C CYS A 232 -11.49 10.27 18.27
N THR A 233 -11.56 11.59 17.98
CA THR A 233 -10.36 12.39 17.69
C THR A 233 -9.40 12.43 18.88
N ALA A 234 -9.90 12.55 20.12
CA ALA A 234 -9.05 12.52 21.30
C ALA A 234 -8.32 11.17 21.45
N ALA A 235 -9.03 10.06 21.26
CA ALA A 235 -8.46 8.72 21.33
C ALA A 235 -7.42 8.47 20.23
N VAL A 236 -7.73 8.88 19.00
CA VAL A 236 -6.79 8.83 17.87
C VAL A 236 -5.51 9.61 18.18
N ASN A 237 -5.61 10.83 18.74
CA ASN A 237 -4.43 11.63 19.08
C ASN A 237 -3.51 10.89 20.07
N LEU A 238 -4.06 10.25 21.09
CA LEU A 238 -3.28 9.46 22.06
C LEU A 238 -2.54 8.32 21.35
N ILE A 239 -3.22 7.59 20.47
CA ILE A 239 -2.59 6.51 19.69
C ILE A 239 -1.51 7.04 18.74
N CYS A 240 -1.69 8.21 18.15
CA CYS A 240 -0.67 8.87 17.34
C CYS A 240 0.57 9.24 18.16
N GLU A 241 0.41 9.76 19.38
CA GLU A 241 1.52 10.06 20.29
C GLU A 241 2.32 8.79 20.62
N ASP A 242 1.63 7.69 20.97
CA ASP A 242 2.26 6.41 21.27
C ASP A 242 3.00 5.82 20.05
N LEU A 243 2.41 5.89 18.85
CA LEU A 243 3.05 5.46 17.60
C LEU A 243 4.31 6.26 17.28
N ILE A 244 4.28 7.58 17.50
CA ILE A 244 5.43 8.47 17.29
C ILE A 244 6.57 8.11 18.26
N ASP A 245 6.25 7.87 19.52
CA ASP A 245 7.26 7.50 20.51
C ASP A 245 7.83 6.10 20.27
N TYR A 246 7.00 5.15 19.84
CA TYR A 246 7.45 3.84 19.35
C TYR A 246 8.43 3.97 18.17
N ALA A 247 8.12 4.80 17.17
CA ALA A 247 9.00 5.01 16.03
C ALA A 247 10.35 5.60 16.44
N LYS A 248 10.36 6.61 17.31
CA LYS A 248 11.60 7.19 17.87
C LYS A 248 12.44 6.14 18.60
N GLN A 249 11.79 5.31 19.42
CA GLN A 249 12.49 4.26 20.17
C GLN A 249 13.09 3.20 19.24
N SER A 250 12.36 2.80 18.20
CA SER A 250 12.82 1.84 17.20
C SER A 250 14.07 2.35 16.47
N THR A 251 14.03 3.58 15.96
CA THR A 251 15.17 4.22 15.28
C THR A 251 16.35 4.42 16.22
N GLY A 252 16.11 4.85 17.46
CA GLY A 252 17.16 5.01 18.47
C GLY A 252 17.89 3.71 18.79
N ARG A 253 17.16 2.59 18.90
CA ARG A 253 17.76 1.25 19.10
C ARG A 253 18.64 0.83 17.94
N ILE A 254 18.21 1.06 16.70
CA ILE A 254 19.02 0.74 15.50
C ILE A 254 20.33 1.53 15.49
N HIS A 255 20.26 2.84 15.75
CA HIS A 255 21.47 3.67 15.83
C HIS A 255 22.41 3.20 16.93
N LEU A 256 21.88 2.89 18.13
CA LEU A 256 22.69 2.39 19.23
C LEU A 256 23.42 1.10 18.84
N ILE A 257 22.72 0.12 18.24
CA ILE A 257 23.32 -1.13 17.77
C ILE A 257 24.40 -0.85 16.72
N LEU A 258 24.13 0.00 15.73
CA LEU A 258 25.10 0.35 14.69
C LEU A 258 26.38 0.98 15.28
N TYR A 259 26.24 1.94 16.20
CA TYR A 259 27.38 2.57 16.86
C TYR A 259 28.17 1.58 17.72
N THR A 260 27.50 0.66 18.42
CA THR A 260 28.20 -0.40 19.18
C THR A 260 28.99 -1.33 18.26
N LEU A 261 28.43 -1.75 17.11
CA LEU A 261 29.12 -2.59 16.14
C LEU A 261 30.32 -1.87 15.51
N LEU A 262 30.17 -0.61 15.12
CA LEU A 262 31.28 0.20 14.61
C LEU A 262 32.38 0.39 15.66
N GLY A 263 32.01 0.62 16.91
CA GLY A 263 32.96 0.70 18.03
C GLY A 263 33.75 -0.60 18.21
N VAL A 264 33.07 -1.75 18.21
CA VAL A 264 33.71 -3.07 18.32
C VAL A 264 34.66 -3.33 17.14
N LEU A 265 34.26 -3.00 15.91
CA LEU A 265 35.12 -3.15 14.72
C LEU A 265 36.36 -2.26 14.80
N MET A 266 36.21 -1.01 15.25
CA MET A 266 37.35 -0.11 15.44
C MET A 266 38.33 -0.64 16.49
N ILE A 267 37.83 -1.16 17.62
CA ILE A 267 38.66 -1.78 18.66
C ILE A 267 39.39 -3.00 18.10
N ALA A 268 38.72 -3.87 17.34
CA ALA A 268 39.32 -5.04 16.72
C ALA A 268 40.42 -4.68 15.71
N MET A 269 40.19 -3.65 14.88
CA MET A 269 41.18 -3.14 13.93
C MET A 269 42.41 -2.57 14.65
N ILE A 270 42.22 -1.83 15.74
CA ILE A 270 43.33 -1.32 16.57
C ILE A 270 44.11 -2.49 17.18
N ALA A 271 43.41 -3.50 17.74
CA ALA A 271 44.05 -4.68 18.31
C ALA A 271 44.87 -5.45 17.27
N LEU A 272 44.35 -5.63 16.05
CA LEU A 272 45.07 -6.22 14.93
C LEU A 272 46.31 -5.41 14.56
N LEU A 273 46.21 -4.08 14.43
CA LEU A 273 47.36 -3.22 14.14
C LEU A 273 48.45 -3.32 15.22
N VAL A 274 48.05 -3.37 16.50
CA VAL A 274 48.98 -3.59 17.62
C VAL A 274 49.63 -4.96 17.53
N PHE A 275 48.87 -6.01 17.22
CA PHE A 275 49.37 -7.36 17.03
C PHE A 275 50.37 -7.44 15.86
N TYR A 276 50.02 -6.89 14.70
CA TYR A 276 50.91 -6.80 13.53
C TYR A 276 52.20 -6.03 13.83
N LYS A 277 52.12 -4.91 14.55
CA LYS A 277 53.34 -4.18 14.96
C LYS A 277 54.22 -5.00 15.89
N ARG A 278 53.62 -5.79 16.79
CA ARG A 278 54.36 -6.61 17.76
C ARG A 278 55.04 -7.82 17.12
N PHE A 279 54.38 -8.49 16.19
CA PHE A 279 54.89 -9.74 15.57
C PHE A 279 55.56 -9.53 14.21
N GLY A 280 55.24 -8.45 13.49
CA GLY A 280 55.79 -8.14 12.16
C GLY A 280 57.24 -7.67 12.15
N ARG A 281 57.84 -7.35 13.32
CA ARG A 281 59.27 -6.99 13.42
C ARG A 281 60.24 -8.16 13.24
N ARG A 282 59.75 -9.39 13.04
CA ARG A 282 60.57 -10.56 12.69
C ARG A 282 60.60 -10.80 11.19
N SER A 283 60.67 -9.74 10.39
CA SER A 283 61.12 -9.83 9.00
C SER A 283 62.57 -10.33 9.01
N ARG A 284 62.77 -11.57 8.58
CA ARG A 284 64.10 -12.12 8.30
C ARG A 284 64.83 -11.15 7.36
N PRO A 285 66.13 -10.90 7.55
CA PRO A 285 66.91 -10.13 6.58
C PRO A 285 66.73 -10.79 5.20
N PHE A 286 66.28 -9.98 4.25
CA PHE A 286 66.13 -10.36 2.86
C PHE A 286 67.55 -10.45 2.28
N GLU A 287 68.03 -11.67 2.02
CA GLU A 287 69.26 -11.88 1.25
C GLU A 287 69.07 -11.34 -0.17
N ASP A 288 70.06 -10.61 -0.65
CA ASP A 288 70.13 -9.98 -1.98
C ASP A 288 70.05 -11.03 -3.12
N GLY A 289 68.84 -11.46 -3.45
CA GLY A 289 68.54 -12.23 -4.65
C GLY A 289 68.03 -11.32 -5.77
N LYS A 290 68.90 -11.02 -6.76
CA LYS A 290 68.53 -10.35 -8.02
C LYS A 290 67.24 -10.94 -8.60
N CYS A 291 66.14 -10.20 -8.57
CA CYS A 291 64.90 -10.57 -9.22
C CYS A 291 64.78 -9.82 -10.56
N HIS A 292 64.85 -10.56 -11.66
CA HIS A 292 64.60 -10.06 -13.01
C HIS A 292 63.10 -9.77 -13.16
N ILE A 293 62.73 -8.50 -13.29
CA ILE A 293 61.36 -8.08 -13.60
C ILE A 293 61.12 -8.39 -15.09
N GLN A 294 60.30 -9.41 -15.37
CA GLN A 294 59.62 -9.54 -16.67
C GLN A 294 58.28 -8.81 -16.57
N THR A 295 58.20 -7.68 -17.27
CA THR A 295 56.95 -6.97 -17.55
C THR A 295 56.14 -7.79 -18.53
N VAL A 296 55.01 -8.36 -18.07
CA VAL A 296 53.96 -8.86 -18.95
C VAL A 296 52.81 -7.87 -18.88
N ASP A 297 52.68 -7.08 -19.94
CA ASP A 297 51.47 -6.33 -20.25
C ASP A 297 50.33 -7.35 -20.45
N SER A 298 49.34 -7.33 -19.56
CA SER A 298 48.06 -7.98 -19.83
C SER A 298 46.93 -7.02 -19.49
N ALA A 299 46.39 -6.47 -20.57
CA ALA A 299 45.22 -5.64 -20.58
C ALA A 299 43.94 -6.42 -20.22
N ARG A 300 42.95 -5.63 -19.84
CA ARG A 300 41.49 -5.83 -19.94
C ARG A 300 40.74 -6.41 -18.74
N SER A 301 39.79 -5.56 -18.35
CA SER A 301 38.38 -5.88 -18.07
C SER A 301 38.02 -5.97 -16.59
N ILE A 302 37.18 -5.04 -16.10
CA ILE A 302 35.74 -5.26 -15.87
C ILE A 302 35.16 -4.04 -15.08
N MET A 303 34.05 -3.51 -15.63
CA MET A 303 32.94 -2.74 -15.01
C MET A 303 33.10 -1.32 -14.43
N PRO A 304 32.19 -0.42 -14.88
CA PRO A 304 31.45 0.50 -14.02
C PRO A 304 29.99 0.02 -13.88
N LEU A 305 29.62 -0.47 -12.71
CA LEU A 305 28.24 -0.45 -12.22
C LEU A 305 28.13 0.79 -11.34
N LEU A 306 27.25 1.74 -11.70
CA LEU A 306 26.45 2.59 -10.81
C LEU A 306 25.90 3.79 -11.60
N ALA A 307 24.70 3.62 -12.16
CA ALA A 307 23.73 4.70 -12.38
C ALA A 307 22.34 4.06 -12.44
N GLY A 308 21.56 4.26 -11.39
CA GLY A 308 20.19 3.78 -11.32
C GLY A 308 19.59 3.82 -9.92
N ALA A 309 19.17 5.02 -9.49
CA ALA A 309 17.98 5.28 -8.67
C ALA A 309 17.71 6.79 -8.65
#